data_AF-A0A380LKX1-F1
#
_entry.id   AF-A0A380LKX1-F1
#
_cell.length_a   1.000
_cell.length_b   1.000
_cell.length_c   1.000
_cell.angle_alpha   90.00
_cell.angle_beta   90.00
_cell.angle_gamma   90.00
#
_symmetry.space_group_name_H-M   'P 1'
#
loop_
_entity.id
_entity.type
_entity.pdbx_description
1 polymer ?
#
loop_
_entity_poly.entity_id
_entity_poly.type
_entity_poly.pdbx_seq_one_letter_code
_entity_poly.pdbx_strand_id
1 'polypeptide(L)'
;MADFKRKTYAEKKEELDALTRQLTDGIHDYIGSQRYTAVLDSISRFYKKYSLSNCILIDLQTQGQAQKVASFTTWKSLNRSVNKGEHGIAIFCPVKYKTEKEVEKLDPDGNKVLDIDGRPILEKKLVDRTTFKIGYVFDVSQTSQIEGKKEYPLTFADDLRFDVEDFDCYMQALKEVSPVPIEIQKFRSAAKGYFSNSEQKIVIQSAMSEAQTLKTAIHEVAHSYLHNKNDPEDHKLTYCVAECAEFPSYGEYHDNLTLDKAIQLYERIPSERLNAGKCIGFELHDDSIYSEGMFPLVVDGKIQIDTINTIKHYRESFEVQKAIMDMREYFPDDGYPLKSTRELQAESIAYVVCRHYGIDTSDYSLGYVTSWLEDEDQLMENLDSIKACSSEIIDKMDITLKQAIQEKYDIHTPEEMAIEIDRYIQDMDLYGYRDQELYPGSILEETMHDIQEGNTAHIEKFLKETICDDRDVKMTEKAKDLLKCLKTFQKENSLESLTRSRHRGMKR
;
A
#
# COMPACT_ATOMS: atom_id res chain seq x y z
N MET A 1 5.14 -19.94 43.69
CA MET A 1 4.36 -20.17 42.45
C MET A 1 3.16 -19.25 42.55
N ALA A 2 3.04 -18.25 41.68
CA ALA A 2 1.85 -17.41 41.69
C ALA A 2 0.68 -18.22 41.11
N ASP A 3 -0.38 -18.41 41.90
CA ASP A 3 -1.60 -19.09 41.46
C ASP A 3 -2.18 -18.34 40.26
N PHE A 4 -2.21 -19.01 39.10
CA PHE A 4 -2.81 -18.46 37.89
C PHE A 4 -4.33 -18.47 38.05
N LYS A 5 -4.89 -17.38 38.60
CA LYS A 5 -6.33 -17.19 38.72
C LYS A 5 -6.92 -16.92 37.33
N ARG A 6 -7.85 -17.78 36.90
CA ARG A 6 -8.55 -17.63 35.62
C ARG A 6 -9.45 -16.39 35.66
N LYS A 7 -9.21 -15.42 34.77
CA LYS A 7 -10.00 -14.20 34.64
C LYS A 7 -11.49 -14.50 34.41
N THR A 8 -12.34 -13.77 35.10
CA THR A 8 -13.80 -13.76 34.95
C THR A 8 -14.22 -13.18 33.60
N TYR A 9 -15.49 -13.38 33.22
CA TYR A 9 -16.03 -12.79 32.00
C TYR A 9 -16.01 -11.25 32.05
N ALA A 10 -16.35 -10.67 33.20
CA ALA A 10 -16.35 -9.22 33.40
C ALA A 10 -14.95 -8.62 33.23
N GLU A 11 -13.92 -9.23 33.83
CA GLU A 11 -12.52 -8.78 33.67
C GLU A 11 -12.05 -8.86 32.21
N LYS A 12 -12.42 -9.93 31.49
CA LYS A 12 -12.08 -10.05 30.06
C LYS A 12 -12.80 -9.04 29.19
N LYS A 13 -14.07 -8.73 29.52
CA LYS A 13 -14.84 -7.71 28.82
C LYS A 13 -14.23 -6.33 29.06
N GLU A 14 -13.89 -6.00 30.30
CA GLU A 14 -13.24 -4.74 30.64
C GLU A 14 -11.89 -4.58 29.93
N GLU A 15 -11.08 -5.63 29.86
CA GLU A 15 -9.82 -5.61 29.11
C GLU A 15 -10.05 -5.38 27.60
N LEU A 16 -11.07 -6.02 27.03
CA LEU A 16 -11.44 -5.83 25.63
C LEU A 16 -11.90 -4.39 25.37
N ASP A 17 -12.78 -3.87 26.24
CA ASP A 17 -13.29 -2.50 26.17
C ASP A 17 -12.16 -1.47 26.37
N ALA A 18 -11.17 -1.76 27.22
CA ALA A 18 -9.98 -0.93 27.38
C ALA A 18 -9.08 -0.94 26.15
N LEU A 19 -8.88 -2.09 25.50
CA LEU A 19 -8.10 -2.17 24.26
C LEU A 19 -8.80 -1.44 23.10
N THR A 20 -10.13 -1.51 23.04
CA THR A 20 -10.93 -0.73 22.07
C THR A 20 -10.77 0.77 22.30
N ARG A 21 -10.85 1.24 23.56
CA ARG A 21 -10.59 2.65 23.89
C ARG A 21 -9.17 3.06 23.51
N GLN A 22 -8.16 2.23 23.80
CA GLN A 22 -6.78 2.51 23.41
C GLN A 22 -6.63 2.67 21.89
N LEU A 23 -7.36 1.87 21.09
CA LEU A 23 -7.37 2.02 19.64
C LEU A 23 -8.01 3.36 19.23
N THR A 24 -9.23 3.66 19.69
CA THR A 24 -9.96 4.89 19.34
C THR A 24 -9.21 6.16 19.78
N ASP A 25 -8.79 6.22 21.06
CA ASP A 25 -8.03 7.36 21.59
C ASP A 25 -6.68 7.50 20.87
N GLY A 26 -6.01 6.36 20.64
CA GLY A 26 -4.74 6.31 19.93
C GLY A 26 -4.86 6.79 18.49
N ILE A 27 -5.95 6.50 17.78
CA ILE A 27 -6.18 6.98 16.42
C ILE A 27 -6.21 8.51 16.39
N HIS A 28 -6.97 9.16 17.28
CA HIS A 28 -7.06 10.62 17.33
C HIS A 28 -5.73 11.29 17.66
N ASP A 29 -5.05 10.84 18.71
CA ASP A 29 -3.79 11.45 19.15
C ASP A 29 -2.63 11.16 18.16
N TYR A 30 -2.61 9.97 17.57
CA TYR A 30 -1.50 9.53 16.72
C TYR A 30 -1.61 10.06 15.28
N ILE A 31 -2.81 10.05 14.69
CA ILE A 31 -3.01 10.61 13.35
C ILE A 31 -3.01 12.15 13.40
N GLY A 32 -3.54 12.76 14.46
CA GLY A 32 -3.50 14.23 14.65
C GLY A 32 -2.11 14.81 14.90
N SER A 33 -1.16 14.03 15.43
CA SER A 33 0.20 14.47 15.75
C SER A 33 1.23 14.30 14.63
N GLN A 34 0.80 14.31 13.36
CA GLN A 34 1.66 14.13 12.17
C GLN A 34 2.35 12.76 12.06
N ARG A 35 1.85 11.73 12.75
CA ARG A 35 2.36 10.35 12.64
C ARG A 35 1.53 9.46 11.72
N TYR A 36 0.78 10.05 10.80
CA TYR A 36 0.03 9.31 9.80
C TYR A 36 0.92 8.34 8.99
N THR A 37 2.13 8.78 8.64
CA THR A 37 3.13 7.94 7.97
C THR A 37 3.53 6.71 8.80
N ALA A 38 3.50 6.79 10.14
CA ALA A 38 3.77 5.64 11.01
C ALA A 38 2.66 4.58 10.92
N VAL A 39 1.40 5.01 10.79
CA VAL A 39 0.27 4.09 10.51
C VAL A 39 0.47 3.41 9.16
N LEU A 40 0.81 4.15 8.10
CA LEU A 40 1.08 3.58 6.79
C LEU A 40 2.29 2.64 6.79
N ASP A 41 3.35 3.00 7.50
CA ASP A 41 4.51 2.16 7.74
C ASP A 41 4.10 0.83 8.41
N SER A 42 3.24 0.89 9.43
CA SER A 42 2.69 -0.32 10.08
C SER A 42 1.85 -1.16 9.13
N ILE A 43 1.00 -0.53 8.30
CA ILE A 43 0.24 -1.23 7.25
C ILE A 43 1.21 -1.94 6.30
N SER A 44 2.22 -1.25 5.77
CA SER A 44 3.20 -1.85 4.84
C SER A 44 3.91 -3.08 5.44
N ARG A 45 4.16 -3.09 6.76
CA ARG A 45 4.82 -4.20 7.46
C ARG A 45 3.89 -5.37 7.78
N PHE A 46 2.62 -5.11 8.08
CA PHE A 46 1.74 -6.09 8.73
C PHE A 46 0.46 -6.42 7.96
N TYR A 47 0.20 -5.80 6.81
CA TYR A 47 -1.06 -5.91 6.06
C TYR A 47 -1.49 -7.35 5.77
N LYS A 48 -0.53 -8.21 5.44
CA LYS A 48 -0.75 -9.60 5.00
C LYS A 48 -1.30 -10.51 6.10
N LYS A 49 -1.04 -10.18 7.37
CA LYS A 49 -1.34 -11.05 8.52
C LYS A 49 -2.34 -10.46 9.50
N TYR A 50 -2.38 -9.14 9.62
CA TYR A 50 -3.15 -8.46 10.64
C TYR A 50 -4.23 -7.58 10.01
N SER A 51 -5.37 -7.43 10.69
CA SER A 51 -6.39 -6.44 10.35
C SER A 51 -5.84 -5.02 10.53
N LEU A 52 -6.48 -4.02 9.92
CA LEU A 52 -6.07 -2.62 10.09
C LEU A 52 -5.98 -2.24 11.57
N SER A 53 -7.02 -2.53 12.36
CA SER A 53 -7.05 -2.27 13.80
C SER A 53 -5.85 -2.88 14.52
N ASN A 54 -5.44 -4.09 14.16
CA ASN A 54 -4.28 -4.74 14.75
C ASN A 54 -2.96 -4.11 14.28
N CYS A 55 -2.85 -3.67 13.02
CA CYS A 55 -1.67 -2.94 12.54
C CYS A 55 -1.48 -1.65 13.35
N ILE A 56 -2.57 -0.88 13.54
CA ILE A 56 -2.54 0.34 14.35
C ILE A 56 -2.18 0.02 15.81
N LEU A 57 -2.81 -0.97 16.44
CA LEU A 57 -2.49 -1.37 17.82
C LEU A 57 -1.03 -1.77 18.01
N ILE A 58 -0.48 -2.57 17.08
CA ILE A 58 0.94 -2.97 17.13
C ILE A 58 1.83 -1.72 17.09
N ASP A 59 1.53 -0.77 16.21
CA ASP A 59 2.32 0.46 16.07
C ASP A 59 2.21 1.34 17.32
N LEU A 60 0.99 1.56 17.83
CA LEU A 60 0.72 2.34 19.05
C LEU A 60 1.45 1.77 20.27
N GLN A 61 1.40 0.45 20.46
CA GLN A 61 2.03 -0.21 21.60
C GLN A 61 3.56 -0.27 21.52
N THR A 62 4.13 -0.24 20.31
CA THR A 62 5.58 -0.32 20.09
C THR A 62 6.20 1.01 19.69
N GLN A 63 5.40 2.07 19.57
CA GLN A 63 5.82 3.39 19.11
C GLN A 63 6.57 3.31 17.76
N GLY A 64 6.07 2.48 16.85
CA GLY A 64 6.66 2.28 15.52
C GLY A 64 7.93 1.42 15.45
N GLN A 65 8.36 0.82 16.57
CA GLN A 65 9.60 0.04 16.63
C GLN A 65 9.42 -1.43 16.24
N ALA A 66 8.18 -1.92 16.15
CA ALA A 66 7.91 -3.30 15.76
C ALA A 66 8.45 -3.58 14.34
N GLN A 67 9.30 -4.59 14.24
CA GLN A 67 9.86 -5.07 12.98
C GLN A 67 9.11 -6.29 12.47
N LYS A 68 8.86 -7.26 13.36
CA LYS A 68 8.32 -8.57 13.01
C LYS A 68 7.56 -9.12 14.20
N VAL A 69 6.26 -9.33 14.08
CA VAL A 69 5.44 -9.79 15.21
C VAL A 69 4.80 -11.16 15.00
N ALA A 70 4.85 -11.99 16.03
CA ALA A 70 4.22 -13.31 16.03
C ALA A 70 3.83 -13.80 17.42
N SER A 71 2.95 -14.80 17.47
CA SER A 71 2.57 -15.42 18.73
C SER A 71 3.75 -16.17 19.37
N PHE A 72 3.71 -16.34 20.70
CA PHE A 72 4.71 -17.15 21.42
C PHE A 72 4.91 -18.54 20.80
N THR A 73 3.81 -19.22 20.45
CA THR A 73 3.85 -20.55 19.83
C THR A 73 4.50 -20.54 18.46
N THR A 74 4.29 -19.47 17.71
CA THR A 74 4.90 -19.28 16.40
C THR A 74 6.42 -19.09 16.53
N TRP A 75 6.87 -18.21 17.42
CA TRP A 75 8.31 -18.03 17.68
C TRP A 75 8.98 -19.33 18.13
N LYS A 76 8.32 -20.09 19.01
CA LYS A 76 8.80 -21.40 19.45
C LYS A 76 8.93 -22.39 18.29
N SER A 77 8.03 -22.34 17.30
CA SER A 77 8.12 -23.19 16.11
C SER A 77 9.29 -22.83 15.20
N LEU A 78 9.72 -21.56 15.24
CA LEU A 78 10.92 -21.04 14.57
C LEU A 78 12.20 -21.21 15.40
N ASN A 79 12.19 -22.07 16.42
CA ASN A 79 13.32 -22.26 17.34
C ASN A 79 13.78 -20.97 18.04
N ARG A 80 12.88 -20.01 18.28
CA ARG A 80 13.13 -18.81 19.07
C ARG A 80 12.32 -18.86 20.37
N SER A 81 12.87 -18.28 21.44
CA SER A 81 12.17 -18.10 22.71
C SER A 81 11.98 -16.62 22.99
N VAL A 82 10.81 -16.24 23.51
CA VAL A 82 10.60 -14.91 24.07
C VAL A 82 11.48 -14.74 25.30
N ASN A 83 12.18 -13.61 25.40
CA ASN A 83 13.07 -13.30 26.50
C ASN A 83 12.28 -13.13 27.81
N LYS A 84 12.87 -13.53 28.93
CA LYS A 84 12.20 -13.45 30.23
C LYS A 84 12.01 -11.99 30.63
N GLY A 85 10.78 -11.60 30.92
CA GLY A 85 10.42 -10.24 31.35
C GLY A 85 9.81 -9.39 30.24
N GLU A 86 9.80 -9.87 29.00
CA GLU A 86 9.18 -9.18 27.87
C GLU A 86 7.65 -9.13 27.99
N HIS A 87 7.09 -7.98 27.61
CA HIS A 87 5.65 -7.75 27.60
C HIS A 87 5.06 -8.01 26.22
N GLY A 88 3.93 -8.71 26.16
CA GLY A 88 3.24 -9.01 24.91
C GLY A 88 2.46 -7.81 24.38
N ILE A 89 2.48 -7.64 23.06
CA ILE A 89 1.67 -6.70 22.30
C ILE A 89 0.26 -7.28 22.17
N ALA A 90 -0.75 -6.52 22.54
CA ALA A 90 -2.13 -6.98 22.60
C ALA A 90 -2.80 -6.81 21.23
N ILE A 91 -3.51 -7.84 20.76
CA ILE A 91 -4.21 -7.81 19.48
C ILE A 91 -5.61 -8.39 19.61
N PHE A 92 -6.53 -7.95 18.74
CA PHE A 92 -7.83 -8.56 18.59
C PHE A 92 -7.72 -9.86 17.81
N CYS A 93 -8.22 -10.94 18.40
CA CYS A 93 -8.29 -12.26 17.78
C CYS A 93 -9.76 -12.68 17.61
N PRO A 94 -10.24 -12.91 16.38
CA PRO A 94 -11.60 -13.39 16.15
C PRO A 94 -11.76 -14.83 16.68
N VAL A 95 -12.88 -15.07 17.35
CA VAL A 95 -13.31 -16.38 17.84
C VAL A 95 -14.65 -16.68 17.21
N LYS A 96 -14.63 -17.60 16.23
CA LYS A 96 -15.85 -18.09 15.59
C LYS A 96 -16.51 -19.15 16.46
N TYR A 97 -17.80 -19.02 16.70
CA TYR A 97 -18.61 -19.99 17.43
C TYR A 97 -20.02 -20.05 16.85
N LYS A 98 -20.68 -21.19 17.00
CA LYS A 98 -22.08 -21.36 16.57
C LYS A 98 -23.01 -21.07 17.73
N THR A 99 -24.06 -20.31 17.49
CA THR A 99 -25.15 -20.12 18.44
C THR A 99 -26.48 -20.49 17.80
N GLU A 100 -27.41 -21.02 18.60
CA GLU A 100 -28.80 -21.16 18.16
C GLU A 100 -29.45 -19.77 18.13
N LYS A 101 -30.11 -19.44 17.02
CA LYS A 101 -30.98 -18.27 16.91
C LYS A 101 -32.33 -18.71 16.36
N GLU A 102 -33.39 -18.22 16.96
CA GLU A 102 -34.74 -18.33 16.43
C GLU A 102 -34.87 -17.38 15.23
N VAL A 103 -35.09 -17.96 14.05
CA VAL A 103 -35.33 -17.22 12.80
C VAL A 103 -36.71 -17.57 12.28
N GLU A 104 -37.37 -16.61 11.64
CA GLU A 104 -38.67 -16.88 11.00
C GLU A 104 -38.48 -17.94 9.91
N LYS A 105 -39.28 -19.00 9.98
CA LYS A 105 -39.26 -20.09 9.01
C LYS A 105 -39.81 -19.55 7.69
N LEU A 106 -39.04 -19.72 6.61
CA LEU A 106 -39.46 -19.33 5.26
C LEU A 106 -39.88 -20.57 4.46
N ASP A 107 -40.90 -20.43 3.61
CA ASP A 107 -41.29 -21.43 2.61
C ASP A 107 -40.32 -21.42 1.41
N PRO A 108 -40.41 -22.38 0.46
CA PRO A 108 -39.54 -22.43 -0.72
C PRO A 108 -39.57 -21.18 -1.60
N ASP A 109 -40.63 -20.36 -1.49
CA ASP A 109 -40.83 -19.13 -2.24
C ASP A 109 -40.34 -17.88 -1.46
N GLY A 110 -39.74 -18.07 -0.28
CA GLY A 110 -39.16 -17.00 0.55
C GLY A 110 -40.16 -16.29 1.46
N ASN A 111 -41.39 -16.77 1.59
CA ASN A 111 -42.42 -16.16 2.43
C ASN A 111 -42.42 -16.73 3.86
N LYS A 112 -42.81 -15.91 4.83
CA LYS A 112 -42.89 -16.34 6.24
C LYS A 112 -43.96 -17.41 6.41
N VAL A 113 -43.59 -18.56 6.95
CA VAL A 113 -44.52 -19.62 7.34
C VAL A 113 -45.22 -19.15 8.62
N LEU A 114 -46.53 -18.96 8.56
CA LEU A 114 -47.34 -18.53 9.71
C LEU A 114 -47.98 -19.74 10.41
N ASP A 115 -48.23 -19.61 11.71
CA ASP A 115 -49.01 -20.55 12.51
C ASP A 115 -50.52 -20.36 12.31
N ILE A 116 -51.33 -21.17 13.00
CA ILE A 116 -52.80 -21.16 12.92
C ILE A 116 -53.39 -19.81 13.36
N ASP A 117 -52.66 -19.03 14.17
CA ASP A 117 -53.06 -17.72 14.66
C ASP A 117 -52.47 -16.56 13.84
N GLY A 118 -51.80 -16.86 12.71
CA GLY A 118 -51.22 -15.89 11.80
C GLY A 118 -49.86 -15.31 12.24
N ARG A 119 -49.17 -15.93 13.20
CA ARG A 119 -47.85 -15.49 13.68
C ARG A 119 -46.72 -16.26 12.99
N PRO A 120 -45.57 -15.64 12.68
CA PRO A 120 -44.44 -16.34 12.06
C PRO A 120 -43.94 -17.50 12.93
N ILE A 121 -43.87 -18.70 12.36
CA ILE A 121 -43.24 -19.86 12.99
C ILE A 121 -41.75 -19.59 13.07
N LEU A 122 -41.19 -19.70 14.26
CA LEU A 122 -39.75 -19.60 14.49
C LEU A 122 -39.11 -20.98 14.39
N GLU A 123 -38.03 -21.10 13.64
CA GLU A 123 -37.16 -22.28 13.63
C GLU A 123 -35.81 -21.95 14.29
N LYS A 124 -35.25 -22.92 15.01
CA LYS A 124 -33.91 -22.80 15.58
C LYS A 124 -32.88 -23.10 14.52
N LYS A 125 -32.14 -22.08 14.09
CA LYS A 125 -31.03 -22.24 13.15
C LYS A 125 -29.71 -21.99 13.87
N LEU A 126 -28.72 -22.83 13.61
CA LEU A 126 -27.34 -22.56 14.02
C LEU A 126 -26.79 -21.44 13.13
N VAL A 127 -26.48 -20.31 13.74
CA VAL A 127 -25.89 -19.15 13.06
C VAL A 127 -24.44 -19.01 13.53
N ASP A 128 -23.53 -18.82 12.57
CA ASP A 128 -22.15 -18.50 12.88
C ASP A 128 -22.07 -17.09 13.48
N ARG A 129 -21.42 -16.97 14.63
CA ARG A 129 -21.10 -15.71 15.27
C ARG A 129 -19.59 -15.58 15.45
N THR A 130 -19.12 -14.35 15.38
CA THR A 130 -17.75 -13.98 15.71
C THR A 130 -17.78 -13.10 16.94
N THR A 131 -17.04 -13.49 17.97
CA THR A 131 -16.67 -12.62 19.09
C THR A 131 -15.17 -12.37 19.04
N PHE A 132 -14.67 -11.42 19.81
CA PHE A 132 -13.24 -11.11 19.85
C PHE A 132 -12.70 -11.40 21.25
N LYS A 133 -11.45 -11.86 21.28
CA LYS A 133 -10.65 -11.97 22.50
C LYS A 133 -9.31 -11.27 22.30
N ILE A 134 -8.66 -10.90 23.40
CA ILE A 134 -7.29 -10.41 23.35
C ILE A 134 -6.33 -11.59 23.17
N GLY A 135 -5.53 -11.53 22.11
CA GLY A 135 -4.32 -12.33 21.91
C GLY A 135 -3.08 -11.50 22.22
N TYR A 136 -1.94 -12.19 22.38
CA TYR A 136 -0.66 -11.55 22.58
C TYR A 136 0.35 -12.02 21.53
N VAL A 137 1.05 -11.06 20.94
CA VAL A 137 2.17 -11.27 20.03
C VAL A 137 3.42 -10.60 20.59
N PHE A 138 4.58 -10.97 20.07
CA PHE A 138 5.87 -10.46 20.50
C PHE A 138 6.67 -10.07 19.26
N ASP A 139 7.41 -8.98 19.36
CA ASP A 139 8.34 -8.57 18.32
C ASP A 139 9.59 -9.47 18.30
N VAL A 140 10.26 -9.58 17.16
CA VAL A 140 11.50 -10.35 17.01
C VAL A 140 12.59 -9.89 17.98
N SER A 141 12.69 -8.59 18.26
CA SER A 141 13.65 -8.03 19.23
C SER A 141 13.44 -8.54 20.65
N GLN A 142 12.22 -8.99 20.97
CA GLN A 142 11.86 -9.60 22.25
C GLN A 142 12.18 -11.10 22.31
N THR A 143 12.86 -11.64 21.30
CA THR A 143 13.15 -13.07 21.18
C THR A 143 14.61 -13.36 20.94
N SER A 144 15.08 -14.49 21.46
CA SER A 144 16.43 -15.01 21.21
C SER A 144 16.37 -16.37 20.53
N GLN A 145 17.36 -16.64 19.68
CA GLN A 145 17.55 -17.96 19.08
C GLN A 145 17.84 -19.00 20.18
N ILE A 146 17.22 -20.17 20.08
CA ILE A 146 17.48 -21.27 21.01
C ILE A 146 18.80 -21.93 20.61
N GLU A 147 19.75 -21.95 21.55
CA GLU A 147 21.06 -22.56 21.37
C GLU A 147 20.97 -24.03 20.92
N GLY A 148 21.83 -24.42 19.98
CA GLY A 148 21.89 -25.79 19.44
C GLY A 148 20.76 -26.17 18.49
N LYS A 149 19.88 -25.23 18.11
CA LYS A 149 18.81 -25.47 17.14
C LYS A 149 19.01 -24.71 15.84
N LYS A 150 18.55 -25.31 14.74
CA LYS A 150 18.52 -24.69 13.41
C LYS A 150 17.88 -23.30 13.49
N GLU A 151 18.61 -22.30 13.03
CA GLU A 151 18.09 -20.96 12.83
C GLU A 151 17.35 -20.93 11.50
N TYR A 152 16.10 -20.49 11.55
CA TYR A 152 15.30 -20.30 10.35
C TYR A 152 15.45 -18.86 9.89
N PRO A 153 15.64 -18.61 8.59
CA PRO A 153 15.60 -17.26 8.04
C PRO A 153 14.28 -16.60 8.42
N LEU A 154 14.37 -15.38 8.94
CA LEU A 154 13.20 -14.54 9.23
C LEU A 154 12.90 -13.63 8.03
N THR A 155 13.01 -14.16 6.81
CA THR A 155 12.72 -13.42 5.58
C THR A 155 11.20 -13.26 5.45
N PHE A 156 10.78 -12.02 5.24
CA PHE A 156 9.43 -11.69 4.77
C PHE A 156 9.55 -11.42 3.26
N ALA A 157 8.42 -11.24 2.58
CA ALA A 157 8.36 -10.87 1.16
C ALA A 157 9.14 -9.57 0.80
N ASP A 158 9.74 -8.88 1.78
CA ASP A 158 10.56 -7.66 1.66
C ASP A 158 11.90 -7.82 0.88
N ASP A 159 12.15 -8.95 0.22
CA ASP A 159 13.41 -9.25 -0.46
C ASP A 159 13.49 -8.69 -1.89
N LEU A 160 12.35 -8.32 -2.48
CA LEU A 160 12.26 -7.59 -3.75
C LEU A 160 12.35 -6.10 -3.49
N ARG A 161 13.53 -5.62 -3.09
CA ARG A 161 13.75 -4.17 -3.01
C ARG A 161 14.04 -3.61 -4.38
N PHE A 162 13.48 -2.44 -4.66
CA PHE A 162 13.75 -1.71 -5.88
C PHE A 162 15.23 -1.41 -5.99
N ASP A 163 15.75 -1.77 -7.15
CA ASP A 163 17.07 -1.43 -7.63
C ASP A 163 16.90 -0.84 -9.04
N VAL A 164 17.67 0.20 -9.33
CA VAL A 164 17.64 0.94 -10.61
C VAL A 164 17.80 -0.04 -11.79
N GLU A 165 18.68 -1.02 -11.64
CA GLU A 165 18.94 -2.06 -12.64
C GLU A 165 17.72 -2.93 -13.01
N ASP A 166 16.68 -2.95 -12.18
CA ASP A 166 15.48 -3.76 -12.36
C ASP A 166 14.24 -2.92 -12.71
N PHE A 167 14.42 -1.63 -13.00
CA PHE A 167 13.34 -0.71 -13.37
C PHE A 167 12.40 -1.30 -14.44
N ASP A 168 12.94 -1.95 -15.47
CA ASP A 168 12.15 -2.56 -16.53
C ASP A 168 11.24 -3.69 -16.01
N CYS A 169 11.73 -4.53 -15.08
CA CYS A 169 10.92 -5.58 -14.46
C CYS A 169 9.79 -4.98 -13.61
N TYR A 170 10.08 -3.91 -12.86
CA TYR A 170 9.07 -3.20 -12.06
C TYR A 170 8.02 -2.53 -12.95
N MET A 171 8.43 -1.86 -14.03
CA MET A 171 7.50 -1.25 -14.98
C MET A 171 6.66 -2.29 -15.72
N GLN A 172 7.23 -3.44 -16.08
CA GLN A 172 6.48 -4.54 -16.68
C GLN A 172 5.46 -5.10 -15.68
N ALA A 173 5.87 -5.34 -14.43
CA ALA A 173 4.98 -5.79 -13.38
C ALA A 173 3.81 -4.81 -13.17
N LEU A 174 4.09 -3.50 -13.10
CA LEU A 174 3.06 -2.47 -12.96
C LEU A 174 2.10 -2.42 -14.15
N LYS A 175 2.58 -2.60 -15.38
CA LYS A 175 1.72 -2.63 -16.57
C LYS A 175 0.72 -3.79 -16.52
N GLU A 176 1.13 -4.95 -16.04
CA GLU A 176 0.24 -6.12 -15.90
C GLU A 176 -0.72 -5.99 -14.70
N VAL A 177 -0.28 -5.32 -13.63
CA VAL A 177 -1.11 -5.07 -12.43
C VAL A 177 -2.12 -3.97 -12.67
N SER A 178 -1.81 -3.04 -13.56
CA SER A 178 -2.66 -1.89 -13.88
C SER A 178 -3.96 -2.33 -14.56
N PRO A 179 -5.13 -1.86 -14.09
CA PRO A 179 -6.42 -2.10 -14.76
C PRO A 179 -6.50 -1.48 -16.16
N VAL A 180 -5.67 -0.46 -16.42
CA VAL A 180 -5.66 0.33 -17.67
C VAL A 180 -4.23 0.45 -18.24
N PRO A 181 -4.06 0.68 -19.55
CA PRO A 181 -2.74 0.84 -20.16
C PRO A 181 -1.94 2.00 -19.55
N ILE A 182 -0.63 1.81 -19.40
CA ILE A 182 0.31 2.85 -18.95
C ILE A 182 1.15 3.34 -20.14
N GLU A 183 1.09 4.64 -20.41
CA GLU A 183 1.84 5.33 -21.46
C GLU A 183 2.86 6.30 -20.85
N ILE A 184 4.10 6.28 -21.33
CA ILE A 184 5.11 7.28 -20.96
C ILE A 184 5.26 8.25 -22.14
N GLN A 185 4.90 9.51 -21.93
CA GLN A 185 4.98 10.53 -22.97
C GLN A 185 5.21 11.92 -22.38
N LYS A 186 5.61 12.86 -23.24
CA LYS A 186 5.76 14.26 -22.84
C LYS A 186 4.43 14.99 -22.93
N PHE A 187 4.00 15.65 -21.86
CA PHE A 187 2.82 16.53 -21.88
C PHE A 187 3.08 17.85 -21.15
N ARG A 188 2.27 18.88 -21.45
CA ARG A 188 2.41 20.24 -20.89
C ARG A 188 1.59 20.35 -19.60
N SER A 189 2.23 20.06 -18.47
CA SER A 189 1.69 20.20 -17.12
C SER A 189 2.82 20.08 -16.12
N ALA A 190 2.63 20.70 -14.95
CA ALA A 190 3.48 20.50 -13.78
C ALA A 190 3.25 19.10 -13.14
N ALA A 191 2.11 18.46 -13.45
CA ALA A 191 1.82 17.11 -13.00
C ALA A 191 2.81 16.09 -13.57
N LYS A 192 3.23 15.14 -12.73
CA LYS A 192 4.17 14.07 -13.10
C LYS A 192 3.48 12.92 -13.82
N GLY A 193 2.18 12.76 -13.65
CA GLY A 193 1.35 11.74 -14.28
C GLY A 193 -0.12 12.05 -14.07
N TYR A 194 -0.98 11.27 -14.72
CA TYR A 194 -2.42 11.28 -14.49
C TYR A 194 -3.09 9.97 -14.94
N PHE A 195 -4.11 9.55 -14.21
CA PHE A 195 -5.11 8.60 -14.67
C PHE A 195 -6.26 9.34 -15.38
N SER A 196 -6.51 9.00 -16.64
CA SER A 196 -7.69 9.46 -17.38
C SER A 196 -8.80 8.42 -17.30
N ASN A 197 -9.89 8.78 -16.60
CA ASN A 197 -11.08 7.95 -16.51
C ASN A 197 -11.86 7.93 -17.85
N SER A 198 -11.83 8.99 -18.65
CA SER A 198 -12.50 9.04 -19.96
C SER A 198 -11.76 8.22 -21.03
N GLU A 199 -10.44 8.36 -21.11
CA GLU A 199 -9.62 7.60 -22.07
C GLU A 199 -9.25 6.19 -21.55
N GLN A 200 -9.59 5.87 -20.30
CA GLN A 200 -9.24 4.62 -19.61
C GLN A 200 -7.76 4.27 -19.79
N LYS A 201 -6.88 5.21 -19.42
CA LYS A 201 -5.42 5.04 -19.50
C LYS A 201 -4.69 5.87 -18.46
N ILE A 202 -3.45 5.48 -18.18
CA ILE A 202 -2.51 6.22 -17.32
C ILE A 202 -1.44 6.83 -18.21
N VAL A 203 -1.13 8.11 -17.98
CA VAL A 203 -0.09 8.83 -18.70
C VAL A 203 0.94 9.33 -17.70
N ILE A 204 2.22 9.03 -17.93
CA ILE A 204 3.34 9.43 -17.07
C ILE A 204 4.29 10.33 -17.84
N GLN A 205 4.77 11.38 -17.19
CA GLN A 205 5.68 12.36 -17.78
C GLN A 205 7.02 11.68 -18.11
N SER A 206 7.48 11.83 -19.36
CA SER A 206 8.78 11.34 -19.78
C SER A 206 9.95 12.10 -19.12
N ALA A 207 11.15 11.50 -19.11
CA ALA A 207 12.40 12.12 -18.65
C ALA A 207 12.48 12.43 -17.13
N MET A 208 11.72 11.71 -16.30
CA MET A 208 11.94 11.65 -14.86
C MET A 208 12.93 10.53 -14.50
N SER A 209 13.54 10.60 -13.30
CA SER A 209 14.33 9.48 -12.76
C SER A 209 13.45 8.23 -12.58
N GLU A 210 14.02 7.04 -12.72
CA GLU A 210 13.32 5.76 -12.59
C GLU A 210 12.51 5.62 -11.30
N ALA A 211 13.09 5.96 -10.14
CA ALA A 211 12.40 5.92 -8.85
C ALA A 211 11.15 6.83 -8.85
N GLN A 212 11.27 8.04 -9.39
CA GLN A 212 10.15 8.98 -9.52
C GLN A 212 9.10 8.47 -10.51
N THR A 213 9.53 7.86 -11.62
CA THR A 213 8.62 7.27 -12.61
C THR A 213 7.79 6.14 -11.99
N LEU A 214 8.41 5.22 -11.23
CA LEU A 214 7.69 4.16 -10.52
C LEU A 214 6.75 4.73 -9.46
N LYS A 215 7.23 5.68 -8.65
CA LYS A 215 6.42 6.36 -7.63
C LYS A 215 5.15 6.95 -8.25
N THR A 216 5.30 7.68 -9.35
CA THR A 216 4.17 8.26 -10.09
C THR A 216 3.30 7.17 -10.71
N ALA A 217 3.86 6.14 -11.33
CA ALA A 217 3.09 5.04 -11.90
C ALA A 217 2.21 4.36 -10.85
N ILE A 218 2.76 4.06 -9.67
CA ILE A 218 2.03 3.42 -8.57
C ILE A 218 0.89 4.34 -8.08
N HIS A 219 1.14 5.65 -8.00
CA HIS A 219 0.11 6.65 -7.65
C HIS A 219 -1.06 6.63 -8.63
N GLU A 220 -0.77 6.70 -9.94
CA GLU A 220 -1.83 6.70 -10.95
C GLU A 220 -2.55 5.33 -11.05
N VAL A 221 -1.83 4.22 -10.80
CA VAL A 221 -2.45 2.89 -10.69
C VAL A 221 -3.39 2.85 -9.49
N ALA A 222 -3.01 3.42 -8.34
CA ALA A 222 -3.90 3.50 -7.18
C ALA A 222 -5.19 4.27 -7.50
N HIS A 223 -5.10 5.36 -8.26
CA HIS A 223 -6.27 6.08 -8.77
C HIS A 223 -7.17 5.20 -9.63
N SER A 224 -6.59 4.42 -10.53
CA SER A 224 -7.38 3.51 -11.40
C SER A 224 -8.04 2.35 -10.63
N TYR A 225 -7.49 1.92 -9.48
CA TYR A 225 -8.10 0.88 -8.64
C TYR A 225 -9.27 1.42 -7.81
N LEU A 226 -9.11 2.59 -7.18
CA LEU A 226 -10.10 3.13 -6.26
C LEU A 226 -11.17 3.99 -6.94
N HIS A 227 -10.80 4.70 -8.00
CA HIS A 227 -11.58 5.80 -8.52
C HIS A 227 -11.98 5.66 -9.99
N ASN A 228 -11.73 4.51 -10.60
CA ASN A 228 -12.27 4.20 -11.91
C ASN A 228 -13.76 3.89 -11.79
N LYS A 229 -14.60 4.85 -12.21
CA LYS A 229 -16.06 4.73 -12.11
C LYS A 229 -16.70 4.05 -13.32
N ASN A 230 -15.92 3.63 -14.32
CA ASN A 230 -16.44 3.22 -15.64
C ASN A 230 -17.47 4.23 -16.19
N ASP A 231 -17.27 5.51 -15.86
CA ASP A 231 -18.14 6.59 -16.28
C ASP A 231 -17.46 7.31 -17.45
N PRO A 232 -18.02 7.27 -18.67
CA PRO A 232 -17.40 7.86 -19.85
C PRO A 232 -17.43 9.39 -19.88
N GLU A 233 -17.83 10.07 -18.79
CA GLU A 233 -17.86 11.53 -18.76
C GLU A 233 -16.44 12.11 -18.92
N ASP A 234 -16.24 12.76 -20.08
CA ASP A 234 -15.05 13.50 -20.44
C ASP A 234 -15.09 14.85 -19.73
N HIS A 235 -14.75 14.85 -18.44
CA HIS A 235 -14.70 16.07 -17.63
C HIS A 235 -13.60 16.96 -18.19
N LYS A 236 -14.00 17.99 -18.92
CA LYS A 236 -13.07 18.93 -19.54
C LYS A 236 -13.07 20.22 -18.75
N LEU A 237 -11.88 20.73 -18.44
CA LEU A 237 -11.73 22.02 -17.79
C LEU A 237 -11.34 23.09 -18.81
N THR A 238 -12.10 24.18 -18.87
CA THR A 238 -11.77 25.37 -19.65
C THR A 238 -11.51 26.55 -18.71
N TYR A 239 -10.71 27.50 -19.17
CA TYR A 239 -10.36 28.68 -18.38
C TYR A 239 -11.08 29.92 -18.91
N CYS A 240 -11.29 30.87 -18.02
CA CYS A 240 -11.80 32.20 -18.33
C CYS A 240 -11.00 33.26 -17.58
N VAL A 241 -10.98 34.48 -18.12
CA VAL A 241 -10.29 35.62 -17.55
C VAL A 241 -11.25 36.80 -17.51
N ALA A 242 -11.35 37.43 -16.35
CA ALA A 242 -12.22 38.58 -16.15
C ALA A 242 -11.49 39.73 -15.45
N GLU A 243 -11.86 40.97 -15.81
CA GLU A 243 -11.41 42.18 -15.12
C GLU A 243 -11.94 42.31 -13.68
N CYS A 244 -13.07 41.66 -13.38
CA CYS A 244 -13.77 41.74 -12.12
C CYS A 244 -14.21 40.34 -11.67
N ALA A 245 -13.72 39.90 -10.51
CA ALA A 245 -14.07 38.59 -9.95
C ALA A 245 -15.52 38.51 -9.46
N GLU A 246 -16.05 39.61 -8.93
CA GLU A 246 -17.41 39.67 -8.37
C GLU A 246 -18.50 39.74 -9.45
N PHE A 247 -18.22 40.45 -10.55
CA PHE A 247 -19.13 40.64 -11.67
C PHE A 247 -18.38 40.40 -12.99
N PRO A 248 -18.10 39.13 -13.36
CA PRO A 248 -17.25 38.81 -14.53
C PRO A 248 -17.76 39.39 -15.86
N SER A 249 -19.06 39.62 -15.97
CA SER A 249 -19.71 40.23 -17.14
C SER A 249 -19.57 41.76 -17.22
N TYR A 250 -19.09 42.42 -16.17
CA TYR A 250 -18.87 43.87 -16.11
C TYR A 250 -17.40 44.19 -16.37
N GLY A 251 -17.00 44.22 -17.65
CA GLY A 251 -15.65 44.56 -18.09
C GLY A 251 -15.17 43.71 -19.25
N GLU A 252 -13.85 43.63 -19.43
CA GLU A 252 -13.21 42.69 -20.35
C GLU A 252 -13.30 41.27 -19.78
N TYR A 253 -13.93 40.37 -20.56
CA TYR A 253 -14.16 38.96 -20.21
C TYR A 253 -13.82 38.08 -21.41
N HIS A 254 -13.08 36.99 -21.16
CA HIS A 254 -12.70 36.00 -22.16
C HIS A 254 -12.94 34.60 -21.61
N ASP A 255 -13.55 33.71 -22.39
CA ASP A 255 -13.90 32.34 -21.99
C ASP A 255 -13.37 31.28 -22.96
N ASN A 256 -13.60 30.01 -22.63
CA ASN A 256 -13.18 28.84 -23.40
C ASN A 256 -11.68 28.86 -23.77
N LEU A 257 -10.85 29.26 -22.81
CA LEU A 257 -9.41 29.42 -22.97
C LEU A 257 -8.65 28.16 -22.56
N THR A 258 -7.49 27.98 -23.16
CA THR A 258 -6.43 27.10 -22.62
C THR A 258 -5.69 27.81 -21.50
N LEU A 259 -5.06 27.06 -20.59
CA LEU A 259 -4.25 27.61 -19.49
C LEU A 259 -3.28 28.70 -19.95
N ASP A 260 -2.44 28.42 -20.97
CA ASP A 260 -1.46 29.37 -21.51
C ASP A 260 -2.09 30.68 -21.99
N LYS A 261 -3.28 30.62 -22.60
CA LYS A 261 -4.00 31.80 -23.10
C LYS A 261 -4.61 32.59 -21.96
N ALA A 262 -5.13 31.90 -20.94
CA ALA A 262 -5.68 32.54 -19.75
C ALA A 262 -4.60 33.33 -19.01
N ILE A 263 -3.41 32.75 -18.80
CA ILE A 263 -2.27 33.43 -18.16
C ILE A 263 -1.85 34.66 -18.99
N GLN A 264 -1.68 34.50 -20.31
CA GLN A 264 -1.29 35.62 -21.18
C GLN A 264 -2.31 36.76 -21.18
N LEU A 265 -3.61 36.45 -21.16
CA LEU A 265 -4.67 37.48 -21.10
C LEU A 265 -4.71 38.15 -19.73
N TYR A 266 -4.55 37.38 -18.65
CA TYR A 266 -4.50 37.91 -17.29
C TYR A 266 -3.35 38.90 -17.05
N GLU A 267 -2.20 38.69 -17.69
CA GLU A 267 -1.06 39.61 -17.64
C GLU A 267 -1.28 40.88 -18.47
N ARG A 268 -2.09 40.80 -19.54
CA ARG A 268 -2.39 41.94 -20.42
C ARG A 268 -3.40 42.92 -19.83
N ILE A 269 -4.26 42.47 -18.92
CA ILE A 269 -5.25 43.34 -18.26
C ILE A 269 -4.51 44.37 -17.38
N PRO A 270 -4.65 45.68 -17.66
CA PRO A 270 -3.95 46.73 -16.93
C PRO A 270 -4.40 46.79 -15.47
N SER A 271 -3.44 46.95 -14.56
CA SER A 271 -3.65 47.11 -13.11
C SER A 271 -4.45 48.38 -12.74
N GLU A 272 -4.78 49.25 -13.69
CA GLU A 272 -5.49 50.51 -13.49
C GLU A 272 -7.02 50.38 -13.66
N ARG A 273 -7.51 49.26 -14.19
CA ARG A 273 -8.95 48.98 -14.42
C ARG A 273 -9.60 48.12 -13.31
N LEU A 274 -8.97 48.07 -12.12
CA LEU A 274 -9.33 47.17 -11.01
C LEU A 274 -10.63 47.59 -10.28
N ASN A 275 -11.78 47.30 -10.88
CA ASN A 275 -13.03 47.29 -10.14
C ASN A 275 -13.25 45.85 -9.63
N ALA A 276 -12.94 45.60 -8.35
CA ALA A 276 -13.14 44.31 -7.67
C ALA A 276 -12.30 43.11 -8.18
N GLY A 277 -11.02 43.37 -8.47
CA GLY A 277 -9.97 42.36 -8.58
C GLY A 277 -10.01 41.52 -9.87
N LYS A 278 -8.90 41.51 -10.62
CA LYS A 278 -8.79 40.67 -11.82
C LYS A 278 -8.69 39.20 -11.44
N CYS A 279 -9.32 38.31 -12.21
CA CYS A 279 -9.30 36.88 -11.93
C CYS A 279 -9.05 36.00 -13.15
N ILE A 280 -8.51 34.83 -12.88
CA ILE A 280 -8.61 33.66 -13.76
C ILE A 280 -9.59 32.72 -13.09
N GLY A 281 -10.60 32.28 -13.83
CA GLY A 281 -11.52 31.24 -13.39
C GLY A 281 -11.44 29.99 -14.24
N PHE A 282 -12.13 28.95 -13.79
CA PHE A 282 -12.33 27.72 -14.54
C PHE A 282 -13.82 27.39 -14.65
N GLU A 283 -14.16 26.60 -15.66
CA GLU A 283 -15.46 25.96 -15.83
C GLU A 283 -15.20 24.47 -16.07
N LEU A 284 -15.88 23.62 -15.28
CA LEU A 284 -15.73 22.17 -15.30
C LEU A 284 -16.91 21.57 -16.07
N HIS A 285 -16.67 21.08 -17.29
CA HIS A 285 -17.71 20.56 -18.17
C HIS A 285 -18.01 19.09 -17.83
N ASP A 286 -18.94 18.85 -16.91
CA ASP A 286 -19.24 17.53 -16.36
C ASP A 286 -20.74 17.26 -16.08
N ASP A 287 -21.63 17.97 -16.76
CA ASP A 287 -23.10 17.87 -16.63
C ASP A 287 -23.64 18.04 -15.19
N SER A 288 -22.79 18.47 -14.24
CA SER A 288 -23.18 18.70 -12.86
C SER A 288 -23.83 20.08 -12.68
N ILE A 289 -24.38 20.33 -11.48
CA ILE A 289 -24.85 21.68 -11.11
C ILE A 289 -23.72 22.73 -11.06
N TYR A 290 -22.46 22.29 -11.13
CA TYR A 290 -21.28 23.13 -11.14
C TYR A 290 -20.71 23.32 -12.55
N SER A 291 -21.36 22.74 -13.57
CA SER A 291 -20.89 22.80 -14.96
C SER A 291 -21.16 24.13 -15.66
N GLU A 292 -22.10 24.91 -15.14
CA GLU A 292 -22.43 26.22 -15.70
C GLU A 292 -21.77 27.33 -14.88
N GLY A 293 -20.89 28.08 -15.55
CA GLY A 293 -20.38 29.35 -15.03
C GLY A 293 -18.96 29.27 -14.47
N MET A 294 -18.32 30.42 -14.48
CA MET A 294 -16.96 30.59 -13.99
C MET A 294 -16.89 30.41 -12.47
N PHE A 295 -15.98 29.55 -12.02
CA PHE A 295 -15.50 29.56 -10.65
C PHE A 295 -14.11 30.21 -10.54
N PRO A 296 -13.86 31.17 -9.63
CA PRO A 296 -12.55 31.80 -9.49
C PRO A 296 -11.46 30.80 -9.05
N LEU A 297 -10.37 30.72 -9.83
CA LEU A 297 -9.16 29.96 -9.49
C LEU A 297 -8.10 30.85 -8.89
N VAL A 298 -7.84 31.98 -9.55
CA VAL A 298 -6.86 32.99 -9.17
C VAL A 298 -7.59 34.31 -9.03
N VAL A 299 -7.50 34.93 -7.85
CA VAL A 299 -8.05 36.27 -7.59
C VAL A 299 -6.92 37.11 -7.04
N ASP A 300 -6.72 38.30 -7.61
CA ASP A 300 -5.68 39.25 -7.20
C ASP A 300 -4.27 38.62 -7.12
N GLY A 301 -3.97 37.74 -8.09
CA GLY A 301 -2.68 37.07 -8.22
C GLY A 301 -2.46 35.94 -7.21
N LYS A 302 -3.50 35.47 -6.52
CA LYS A 302 -3.43 34.34 -5.59
C LYS A 302 -4.41 33.23 -5.91
N ILE A 303 -3.94 31.99 -5.86
CA ILE A 303 -4.77 30.80 -6.03
C ILE A 303 -5.70 30.62 -4.81
N GLN A 304 -6.99 30.41 -5.05
CA GLN A 304 -8.04 30.32 -4.03
C GLN A 304 -8.30 28.87 -3.58
N ILE A 305 -7.31 28.21 -3.00
CA ILE A 305 -7.40 26.79 -2.61
C ILE A 305 -8.45 26.59 -1.51
N ASP A 306 -8.52 27.46 -0.51
CA ASP A 306 -9.48 27.30 0.61
C ASP A 306 -10.92 27.31 0.11
N THR A 307 -11.24 28.26 -0.79
CA THR A 307 -12.59 28.37 -1.37
C THR A 307 -12.92 27.15 -2.23
N ILE A 308 -11.99 26.67 -3.06
CA ILE A 308 -12.19 25.46 -3.87
C ILE A 308 -12.40 24.23 -2.98
N ASN A 309 -11.65 24.11 -1.87
CA ASN A 309 -11.78 23.01 -0.92
C ASN A 309 -13.16 22.95 -0.23
N THR A 310 -13.91 24.06 -0.15
CA THR A 310 -15.26 24.07 0.42
C THR A 310 -16.27 23.34 -0.46
N ILE A 311 -16.01 23.26 -1.76
CA ILE A 311 -16.89 22.60 -2.73
C ILE A 311 -16.35 21.19 -2.96
N LYS A 312 -17.00 20.20 -2.33
CA LYS A 312 -16.63 18.78 -2.45
C LYS A 312 -16.44 18.36 -3.91
N HIS A 313 -17.30 18.82 -4.81
CA HIS A 313 -17.24 18.46 -6.23
C HIS A 313 -15.92 18.87 -6.89
N TYR A 314 -15.47 20.12 -6.68
CA TYR A 314 -14.18 20.60 -7.18
C TYR A 314 -12.98 20.02 -6.42
N ARG A 315 -13.12 19.86 -5.10
CA ARG A 315 -12.07 19.28 -4.25
C ARG A 315 -11.73 17.85 -4.67
N GLU A 316 -12.71 17.06 -5.09
CA GLU A 316 -12.52 15.67 -5.52
C GLU A 316 -12.38 15.50 -7.04
N SER A 317 -12.39 16.60 -7.83
CA SER A 317 -12.16 16.58 -9.29
C SER A 317 -10.67 16.63 -9.60
N PHE A 318 -10.22 15.65 -10.38
CA PHE A 318 -8.83 15.56 -10.82
C PHE A 318 -8.42 16.78 -11.65
N GLU A 319 -9.29 17.21 -12.57
CA GLU A 319 -9.05 18.33 -13.48
C GLU A 319 -8.81 19.62 -12.71
N VAL A 320 -9.61 19.87 -11.66
CA VAL A 320 -9.47 21.05 -10.80
C VAL A 320 -8.20 20.96 -9.97
N GLN A 321 -7.89 19.81 -9.35
CA GLN A 321 -6.65 19.65 -8.59
C GLN A 321 -5.41 19.84 -9.47
N LYS A 322 -5.44 19.30 -10.70
CA LYS A 322 -4.40 19.51 -11.71
C LYS A 322 -4.26 20.98 -12.11
N ALA A 323 -5.38 21.69 -12.32
CA ALA A 323 -5.36 23.12 -12.62
C ALA A 323 -4.70 23.94 -11.50
N ILE A 324 -4.96 23.60 -10.23
CA ILE A 324 -4.28 24.23 -9.08
C ILE A 324 -2.77 23.97 -9.14
N MET A 325 -2.33 22.74 -9.40
CA MET A 325 -0.90 22.41 -9.51
C MET A 325 -0.23 23.16 -10.67
N ASP A 326 -0.85 23.18 -11.84
CA ASP A 326 -0.32 23.88 -13.01
C ASP A 326 -0.23 25.41 -12.75
N MET A 327 -1.18 25.99 -12.01
CA MET A 327 -1.17 27.43 -11.66
C MET A 327 -0.09 27.82 -10.64
N ARG A 328 0.38 26.88 -9.80
CA ARG A 328 1.42 27.15 -8.80
C ARG A 328 2.77 27.55 -9.41
N GLU A 329 3.01 27.24 -10.68
CA GLU A 329 4.20 27.72 -11.40
C GLU A 329 4.18 29.24 -11.65
N TYR A 330 2.98 29.85 -11.64
CA TYR A 330 2.76 31.25 -12.04
C TYR A 330 2.29 32.14 -10.90
N PHE A 331 1.52 31.59 -9.95
CA PHE A 331 0.90 32.34 -8.87
C PHE A 331 1.16 31.70 -7.50
N PRO A 332 1.41 32.49 -6.45
CA PRO A 332 1.35 31.98 -5.08
C PRO A 332 -0.08 31.52 -4.73
N ASP A 333 -0.21 30.55 -3.83
CA ASP A 333 -1.50 30.18 -3.26
C ASP A 333 -1.82 30.92 -1.95
N ASP A 334 -3.03 30.75 -1.45
CA ASP A 334 -3.52 31.30 -0.18
C ASP A 334 -2.95 30.59 1.06
N GLY A 335 -2.03 29.65 0.89
CA GLY A 335 -1.36 28.92 1.97
C GLY A 335 -2.15 27.73 2.52
N TYR A 336 -3.31 27.39 1.96
CA TYR A 336 -4.09 26.22 2.37
C TYR A 336 -3.63 24.95 1.62
N PRO A 337 -3.56 23.79 2.30
CA PRO A 337 -3.26 22.53 1.62
C PRO A 337 -4.43 22.08 0.76
N LEU A 338 -4.14 21.30 -0.29
CA LEU A 338 -5.19 20.53 -0.98
C LEU A 338 -5.83 19.57 0.01
N LYS A 339 -7.17 19.40 -0.05
CA LYS A 339 -7.91 18.52 0.87
C LYS A 339 -8.63 17.37 0.15
N SER A 340 -8.19 17.01 -1.05
CA SER A 340 -8.79 15.92 -1.83
C SER A 340 -8.64 14.59 -1.08
N THR A 341 -9.77 13.92 -0.83
CA THR A 341 -9.76 12.58 -0.21
C THR A 341 -9.21 11.56 -1.19
N ARG A 342 -9.56 11.70 -2.48
CA ARG A 342 -9.08 10.81 -3.55
C ARG A 342 -7.57 10.85 -3.71
N GLU A 343 -6.99 12.05 -3.75
CA GLU A 343 -5.52 12.20 -3.83
C GLU A 343 -4.84 11.65 -2.57
N LEU A 344 -5.37 11.94 -1.37
CA LEU A 344 -4.77 11.44 -0.14
C LEU A 344 -4.77 9.92 -0.07
N GLN A 345 -5.85 9.27 -0.52
CA GLN A 345 -5.92 7.81 -0.62
C GLN A 345 -4.88 7.27 -1.62
N ALA A 346 -4.78 7.86 -2.82
CA ALA A 346 -3.82 7.44 -3.83
C ALA A 346 -2.36 7.63 -3.38
N GLU A 347 -2.02 8.78 -2.79
CA GLU A 347 -0.69 9.03 -2.20
C GLU A 347 -0.37 8.05 -1.07
N SER A 348 -1.36 7.72 -0.24
CA SER A 348 -1.18 6.79 0.88
C SER A 348 -0.96 5.36 0.41
N ILE A 349 -1.70 4.92 -0.61
CA ILE A 349 -1.47 3.62 -1.26
C ILE A 349 -0.09 3.59 -1.89
N ALA A 350 0.26 4.63 -2.65
CA ALA A 350 1.57 4.71 -3.30
C ALA A 350 2.70 4.73 -2.28
N TYR A 351 2.53 5.41 -1.15
CA TYR A 351 3.47 5.35 -0.02
C TYR A 351 3.64 3.93 0.50
N VAL A 352 2.54 3.22 0.80
CA VAL A 352 2.60 1.85 1.35
C VAL A 352 3.30 0.89 0.38
N VAL A 353 2.94 0.95 -0.91
CA VAL A 353 3.52 0.12 -1.97
C VAL A 353 5.01 0.45 -2.18
N CYS A 354 5.36 1.74 -2.29
CA CYS A 354 6.76 2.17 -2.43
C CYS A 354 7.60 1.73 -1.23
N ARG A 355 7.06 1.88 -0.02
CA ARG A 355 7.73 1.48 1.23
C ARG A 355 7.98 -0.03 1.28
N HIS A 356 7.03 -0.83 0.82
CA HIS A 356 7.17 -2.29 0.73
C HIS A 356 8.35 -2.68 -0.18
N TYR A 357 8.44 -2.06 -1.35
CA TYR A 357 9.55 -2.28 -2.30
C TYR A 357 10.81 -1.48 -1.97
N GLY A 358 10.88 -0.74 -0.86
CA GLY A 358 12.06 0.04 -0.48
C GLY A 358 12.39 1.23 -1.40
N ILE A 359 11.43 1.70 -2.20
CA ILE A 359 11.53 2.94 -2.98
C ILE A 359 11.48 4.13 -2.00
N ASP A 360 12.32 5.15 -2.20
CA ASP A 360 12.34 6.31 -1.31
C ASP A 360 11.00 7.07 -1.30
N THR A 361 10.46 7.25 -0.10
CA THR A 361 9.19 7.92 0.18
C THR A 361 9.36 9.28 0.85
N SER A 362 10.60 9.77 1.01
CA SER A 362 10.94 11.00 1.73
C SER A 362 10.22 12.26 1.23
N ASP A 363 9.93 12.33 -0.07
CA ASP A 363 9.25 13.45 -0.72
C ASP A 363 7.71 13.48 -0.51
N TYR A 364 7.09 12.44 0.08
CA TYR A 364 5.65 12.45 0.35
C TYR A 364 5.32 13.34 1.55
N SER A 365 4.42 14.32 1.35
CA SER A 365 3.96 15.24 2.40
C SER A 365 2.46 15.06 2.68
N LEU A 366 2.12 14.00 3.43
CA LEU A 366 0.75 13.60 3.77
C LEU A 366 0.12 14.47 4.89
N GLY A 367 0.16 15.80 4.72
CA GLY A 367 0.01 16.78 5.81
C GLY A 367 -1.41 17.14 6.25
N TYR A 368 -2.47 16.66 5.58
CA TYR A 368 -3.85 17.18 5.78
C TYR A 368 -4.88 16.14 6.25
N VAL A 369 -4.44 14.98 6.74
CA VAL A 369 -5.32 13.90 7.26
C VAL A 369 -6.24 14.38 8.41
N THR A 370 -5.95 15.53 9.01
CA THR A 370 -6.74 16.14 10.07
C THR A 370 -8.22 16.31 9.71
N SER A 371 -8.58 16.48 8.44
CA SER A 371 -10.00 16.57 8.04
C SER A 371 -10.77 15.25 8.23
N TRP A 372 -10.09 14.10 8.21
CA TRP A 372 -10.73 12.81 8.47
C TRP A 372 -10.92 12.56 9.98
N LEU A 373 -10.23 13.30 10.86
CA LEU A 373 -10.37 13.15 12.32
C LEU A 373 -11.71 13.66 12.86
N GLU A 374 -12.47 14.41 12.07
CA GLU A 374 -13.81 14.86 12.46
C GLU A 374 -14.82 13.71 12.47
N ASP A 375 -14.56 12.64 11.70
CA ASP A 375 -15.44 11.48 11.53
C ASP A 375 -14.61 10.18 11.60
N GLU A 376 -14.62 9.51 12.76
CA GLU A 376 -13.86 8.27 13.02
C GLU A 376 -14.27 7.13 12.08
N ASP A 377 -15.55 7.03 11.72
CA ASP A 377 -16.03 5.98 10.81
C ASP A 377 -15.46 6.22 9.41
N GLN A 378 -15.49 7.46 8.92
CA GLN A 378 -14.89 7.83 7.63
C GLN A 378 -13.37 7.57 7.61
N LEU A 379 -12.67 7.91 8.69
CA LEU A 379 -11.24 7.68 8.82
C LEU A 379 -10.89 6.19 8.71
N MET A 380 -11.63 5.35 9.43
CA MET A 380 -11.43 3.89 9.41
C MET A 380 -11.76 3.30 8.04
N GLU A 381 -12.83 3.75 7.39
CA GLU A 381 -13.19 3.32 6.03
C GLU A 381 -12.11 3.68 5.01
N ASN A 382 -11.56 4.89 5.08
CA ASN A 382 -10.46 5.34 4.23
C ASN A 382 -9.21 4.49 4.43
N LEU A 383 -8.82 4.26 5.69
CA LEU A 383 -7.65 3.44 6.02
C LEU A 383 -7.83 1.97 5.61
N ASP A 384 -9.04 1.41 5.75
CA ASP A 384 -9.33 0.04 5.31
C ASP A 384 -9.26 -0.06 3.78
N SER A 385 -9.75 0.96 3.06
CA SER A 385 -9.63 1.05 1.60
C SER A 385 -8.17 1.14 1.15
N ILE A 386 -7.37 1.98 1.81
CA ILE A 386 -5.91 2.10 1.56
C ILE A 386 -5.22 0.76 1.81
N LYS A 387 -5.49 0.11 2.94
CA LYS A 387 -4.92 -1.21 3.27
C LYS A 387 -5.31 -2.25 2.23
N ALA A 388 -6.60 -2.36 1.88
CA ALA A 388 -7.08 -3.36 0.95
C ALA A 388 -6.47 -3.18 -0.45
N CYS A 389 -6.50 -1.96 -0.98
CA CYS A 389 -5.97 -1.66 -2.31
C CYS A 389 -4.44 -1.84 -2.37
N SER A 390 -3.69 -1.32 -1.38
CA SER A 390 -2.23 -1.54 -1.32
C SER A 390 -1.87 -3.02 -1.22
N SER A 391 -2.61 -3.80 -0.42
CA SER A 391 -2.42 -5.25 -0.32
C SER A 391 -2.61 -5.93 -1.68
N GLU A 392 -3.68 -5.56 -2.40
CA GLU A 392 -3.99 -6.13 -3.71
C GLU A 392 -2.92 -5.79 -4.77
N ILE A 393 -2.46 -4.53 -4.80
CA ILE A 393 -1.39 -4.11 -5.71
C ILE A 393 -0.09 -4.87 -5.39
N ILE A 394 0.32 -4.92 -4.13
CA ILE A 394 1.55 -5.63 -3.72
C ILE A 394 1.46 -7.12 -4.05
N ASP A 395 0.37 -7.79 -3.68
CA ASP A 395 0.25 -9.24 -3.88
C ASP A 395 0.28 -9.61 -5.37
N LYS A 396 -0.36 -8.81 -6.26
CA LYS A 396 -0.27 -9.03 -7.70
C LYS A 396 1.11 -8.68 -8.25
N MET A 397 1.68 -7.56 -7.82
CA MET A 397 2.97 -7.09 -8.27
C MET A 397 4.11 -8.02 -7.85
N ASP A 398 4.05 -8.64 -6.67
CA ASP A 398 4.99 -9.68 -6.22
C ASP A 398 5.00 -10.89 -7.16
N ILE A 399 3.82 -11.32 -7.63
CA ILE A 399 3.70 -12.45 -8.55
C ILE A 399 4.30 -12.06 -9.91
N THR A 400 3.88 -10.93 -10.48
CA THR A 400 4.32 -10.53 -11.81
C THR A 400 5.80 -10.13 -11.82
N LEU A 401 6.31 -9.50 -10.76
CA LEU A 401 7.72 -9.11 -10.65
C LEU A 401 8.62 -10.35 -10.59
N LYS A 402 8.21 -11.41 -9.86
CA LYS A 402 8.92 -12.70 -9.88
C LYS A 402 8.98 -13.27 -11.30
N GLN A 403 7.86 -13.24 -12.03
CA GLN A 403 7.80 -13.72 -13.42
C GLN A 403 8.68 -12.88 -14.36
N ALA A 404 8.63 -11.55 -14.25
CA ALA A 404 9.44 -10.66 -15.07
C ALA A 404 10.94 -10.83 -14.82
N ILE A 405 11.35 -11.04 -13.57
CA ILE A 405 12.75 -11.34 -13.21
C ILE A 405 13.17 -12.70 -13.79
N GLN A 406 12.34 -13.74 -13.65
CA GLN A 406 12.63 -15.07 -14.19
C GLN A 406 12.80 -15.03 -15.72
N GLU A 407 11.94 -14.30 -16.43
CA GLU A 407 12.04 -14.08 -17.88
C GLU A 407 13.30 -13.31 -18.27
N LYS A 408 13.64 -12.24 -17.53
CA LYS A 408 14.85 -11.43 -17.79
C LYS A 408 16.13 -12.27 -17.75
N TYR A 409 16.18 -13.28 -16.88
CA TYR A 409 17.37 -14.12 -16.68
C TYR A 409 17.27 -15.51 -17.34
N ASP A 410 16.15 -15.86 -17.98
CA ASP A 410 15.90 -17.20 -18.58
C ASP A 410 16.05 -18.34 -17.57
N ILE A 411 15.59 -18.12 -16.33
CA ILE A 411 15.62 -19.11 -15.24
C ILE A 411 14.24 -19.19 -14.62
N HIS A 412 13.50 -20.25 -14.92
CA HIS A 412 12.09 -20.40 -14.57
C HIS A 412 11.83 -21.46 -13.51
N THR A 413 12.81 -22.34 -13.28
CA THR A 413 12.67 -23.49 -12.39
C THR A 413 13.76 -23.53 -11.32
N PRO A 414 13.47 -24.11 -10.13
CA PRO A 414 14.50 -24.40 -9.12
C PRO A 414 15.69 -25.20 -9.68
N GLU A 415 15.41 -26.10 -10.63
CA GLU A 415 16.41 -26.93 -11.30
C GLU A 415 17.37 -26.09 -12.16
N GLU A 416 16.83 -25.20 -13.00
CA GLU A 416 17.63 -24.26 -13.80
C GLU A 416 18.46 -23.33 -12.90
N MET A 417 17.86 -22.85 -11.81
CA MET A 417 18.56 -22.01 -10.84
C MET A 417 19.72 -22.76 -10.18
N ALA A 418 19.51 -24.03 -9.79
CA ALA A 418 20.56 -24.86 -9.22
C ALA A 418 21.71 -25.10 -10.20
N ILE A 419 21.41 -25.31 -11.48
CA ILE A 419 22.40 -25.48 -12.55
C ILE A 419 23.27 -24.23 -12.71
N GLU A 420 22.66 -23.04 -12.69
CA GLU A 420 23.41 -21.80 -12.84
C GLU A 420 24.25 -21.46 -11.61
N ILE A 421 23.77 -21.76 -10.40
CA ILE A 421 24.57 -21.66 -9.16
C ILE A 421 25.75 -22.65 -9.21
N ASP A 422 25.51 -23.89 -9.58
CA ASP A 422 26.56 -24.92 -9.69
C ASP A 422 27.65 -24.51 -10.68
N ARG A 423 27.25 -24.05 -11.88
CA ARG A 423 28.18 -23.52 -12.88
C ARG A 423 28.96 -22.31 -12.35
N TYR A 424 28.30 -21.41 -11.63
CA TYR A 424 28.95 -20.24 -11.03
C TYR A 424 30.03 -20.65 -10.00
N ILE A 425 29.75 -21.62 -9.13
CA ILE A 425 30.72 -22.12 -8.14
C ILE A 425 31.91 -22.78 -8.86
N GLN A 426 31.66 -23.57 -9.91
CA GLN A 426 32.73 -24.19 -10.72
C GLN A 426 33.62 -23.15 -11.41
N ASP A 427 33.02 -22.08 -11.95
CA ASP A 427 33.76 -20.99 -12.61
C ASP A 427 34.63 -20.20 -11.60
N MET A 428 34.20 -20.12 -10.33
CA MET A 428 34.93 -19.41 -9.27
C MET A 428 36.16 -20.17 -8.75
N ASP A 429 36.00 -21.45 -8.40
CA ASP A 429 37.09 -22.28 -7.88
C ASP A 429 36.91 -23.75 -8.28
N LEU A 430 37.36 -24.07 -9.50
CA LEU A 430 37.27 -25.41 -10.06
C LEU A 430 37.96 -26.48 -9.19
N TYR A 431 39.06 -26.14 -8.51
CA TYR A 431 39.80 -27.09 -7.69
C TYR A 431 39.12 -27.29 -6.34
N GLY A 432 38.71 -26.20 -5.68
CA GLY A 432 37.92 -26.26 -4.45
C GLY A 432 36.59 -27.00 -4.63
N TYR A 433 35.92 -26.81 -5.77
CA TYR A 433 34.69 -27.53 -6.12
C TYR A 433 34.91 -29.05 -6.18
N ARG A 434 35.95 -29.49 -6.90
CA ARG A 434 36.26 -30.93 -7.04
C ARG A 434 36.68 -31.59 -5.73
N ASP A 435 37.34 -30.85 -4.85
CA ASP A 435 37.75 -31.35 -3.54
C ASP A 435 36.57 -31.50 -2.57
N GLN A 436 35.47 -30.77 -2.80
CA GLN A 436 34.24 -30.81 -2.00
C GLN A 436 33.20 -31.81 -2.52
N GLU A 437 33.26 -32.21 -3.79
CA GLU A 437 32.36 -33.24 -4.33
C GLU A 437 32.57 -34.61 -3.66
N LEU A 438 31.50 -35.15 -3.08
CA LEU A 438 31.48 -36.54 -2.58
C LEU A 438 31.37 -37.54 -3.73
N TYR A 439 30.62 -37.18 -4.76
CA TYR A 439 30.48 -37.87 -6.05
C TYR A 439 30.09 -36.87 -7.14
N PRO A 440 30.28 -37.18 -8.44
CA PRO A 440 29.96 -36.26 -9.52
C PRO A 440 28.50 -35.80 -9.47
N GLY A 441 28.29 -34.49 -9.35
CA GLY A 441 26.96 -33.86 -9.27
C GLY A 441 26.36 -33.78 -7.87
N SER A 442 27.07 -34.22 -6.82
CA SER A 442 26.57 -34.16 -5.43
C SER A 442 26.24 -32.74 -4.96
N ILE A 443 27.04 -31.75 -5.35
CA ILE A 443 26.82 -30.33 -5.01
C ILE A 443 25.56 -29.78 -5.70
N LEU A 444 25.36 -30.14 -6.97
CA LEU A 444 24.15 -29.77 -7.73
C LEU A 444 22.88 -30.36 -7.09
N GLU A 445 22.92 -31.65 -6.71
CA GLU A 445 21.80 -32.31 -6.05
C GLU A 445 21.44 -31.64 -4.71
N GLU A 446 22.46 -31.29 -3.90
CA GLU A 446 22.27 -30.57 -2.64
C GLU A 446 21.70 -29.17 -2.87
N THR A 447 22.28 -28.41 -3.81
CA THR A 447 21.81 -27.06 -4.18
C THR A 447 20.37 -27.08 -4.65
N MET A 448 20.01 -28.02 -5.53
CA MET A 448 18.65 -28.19 -6.03
C MET A 448 17.68 -28.51 -4.89
N HIS A 449 18.05 -29.42 -3.98
CA HIS A 449 17.23 -29.74 -2.82
C HIS A 449 17.01 -28.52 -1.92
N ASP A 450 18.05 -27.73 -1.67
CA ASP A 450 17.95 -26.55 -0.82
C ASP A 450 17.10 -25.44 -1.43
N ILE A 451 17.18 -25.21 -2.76
CA ILE A 451 16.30 -24.26 -3.45
C ILE A 451 14.85 -24.74 -3.39
N GLN A 452 14.59 -26.02 -3.68
CA GLN A 452 13.23 -26.60 -3.60
C GLN A 452 12.62 -26.52 -2.20
N GLU A 453 13.42 -26.70 -1.14
CA GLU A 453 12.99 -26.57 0.25
C GLU A 453 12.97 -25.13 0.76
N GLY A 454 13.50 -24.16 0.00
CA GLY A 454 13.61 -22.75 0.38
C GLY A 454 14.69 -22.49 1.45
N ASN A 455 15.69 -23.38 1.58
CA ASN A 455 16.83 -23.24 2.49
C ASN A 455 18.00 -22.46 1.85
N THR A 456 17.71 -21.37 1.14
CA THR A 456 18.66 -20.64 0.29
C THR A 456 19.63 -19.73 1.05
N ALA A 457 19.49 -19.58 2.37
CA ALA A 457 20.24 -18.58 3.15
C ALA A 457 21.77 -18.73 3.08
N HIS A 458 22.27 -19.95 2.96
CA HIS A 458 23.71 -20.20 2.80
C HIS A 458 24.20 -19.81 1.40
N ILE A 459 23.41 -20.11 0.35
CA ILE A 459 23.67 -19.68 -1.04
C ILE A 459 23.66 -18.16 -1.14
N GLU A 460 22.67 -17.51 -0.53
CA GLU A 460 22.59 -16.05 -0.50
C GLU A 460 23.78 -15.41 0.21
N LYS A 461 24.21 -16.00 1.33
CA LYS A 461 25.37 -15.53 2.08
C LYS A 461 26.63 -15.63 1.21
N PHE A 462 26.83 -16.75 0.54
CA PHE A 462 27.95 -16.96 -0.39
C PHE A 462 27.96 -15.93 -1.54
N LEU A 463 26.81 -15.69 -2.18
CA LEU A 463 26.70 -14.69 -3.26
C LEU A 463 26.98 -13.28 -2.72
N LYS A 464 26.43 -12.92 -1.55
CA LYS A 464 26.68 -11.62 -0.89
C LYS A 464 28.15 -11.42 -0.52
N GLU A 465 28.82 -12.45 0.01
CA GLU A 465 30.26 -12.40 0.31
C GLU A 465 31.08 -12.18 -0.96
N THR A 466 30.71 -12.84 -2.06
CA THR A 466 31.38 -12.65 -3.35
C THR A 466 31.20 -11.23 -3.88
N ILE A 467 29.99 -10.68 -3.78
CA ILE A 467 29.69 -9.29 -4.17
C ILE A 467 30.51 -8.30 -3.33
N CYS A 468 30.66 -8.55 -2.02
CA CYS A 468 31.45 -7.70 -1.12
C CYS A 468 32.96 -7.78 -1.39
N ASP A 469 33.46 -8.95 -1.77
CA ASP A 469 34.88 -9.14 -2.09
C ASP A 469 35.32 -8.34 -3.31
N ASP A 470 34.40 -8.10 -4.27
CA ASP A 470 34.56 -7.27 -5.48
C ASP A 470 35.89 -7.45 -6.23
N ARG A 471 36.39 -8.68 -6.26
CA ARG A 471 37.70 -9.01 -6.87
C ARG A 471 37.65 -9.10 -8.39
N ASP A 472 36.50 -9.52 -8.94
CA ASP A 472 36.25 -9.64 -10.36
C ASP A 472 34.87 -9.08 -10.69
N VAL A 473 34.84 -7.96 -11.42
CA VAL A 473 33.61 -7.23 -11.78
C VAL A 473 32.60 -8.14 -12.48
N LYS A 474 33.04 -9.04 -13.36
CA LYS A 474 32.12 -9.92 -14.12
C LYS A 474 31.49 -10.96 -13.21
N MET A 475 32.25 -11.50 -12.27
CA MET A 475 31.73 -12.43 -11.26
C MET A 475 30.81 -11.74 -10.27
N THR A 476 31.17 -10.52 -9.84
CA THR A 476 30.33 -9.66 -8.98
C THR A 476 28.97 -9.41 -9.62
N GLU A 477 28.92 -9.00 -10.89
CA GLU A 477 27.65 -8.77 -11.59
C GLU A 477 26.83 -10.05 -11.74
N LYS A 478 27.46 -11.17 -12.13
CA LYS A 478 26.77 -12.46 -12.22
C LYS A 478 26.23 -12.92 -10.85
N ALA A 479 26.95 -12.66 -9.76
CA ALA A 479 26.48 -12.97 -8.41
C ALA A 479 25.27 -12.13 -8.00
N LYS A 480 25.21 -10.85 -8.40
CA LYS A 480 24.03 -9.99 -8.18
C LYS A 480 22.81 -10.54 -8.93
N ASP A 481 22.98 -10.88 -10.20
CA ASP A 481 21.91 -11.44 -11.05
C ASP A 481 21.35 -12.75 -10.45
N LEU A 482 22.26 -13.66 -10.08
CA LEU A 482 21.89 -14.93 -9.45
C LEU A 482 21.21 -14.71 -8.09
N LEU A 483 21.67 -13.76 -7.28
CA LEU A 483 21.05 -13.43 -6.01
C LEU A 483 19.62 -12.89 -6.20
N LYS A 484 19.40 -12.06 -7.22
CA LYS A 484 18.08 -11.53 -7.58
C LYS A 484 17.15 -12.66 -8.05
N CYS A 485 17.62 -13.52 -8.95
CA CYS A 485 16.84 -14.64 -9.44
C CYS A 485 16.52 -15.67 -8.35
N LEU A 486 17.49 -16.01 -7.48
CA LEU A 486 17.32 -16.93 -6.35
C LEU A 486 16.14 -16.52 -5.44
N LYS A 487 16.00 -15.22 -5.20
CA LYS A 487 14.93 -14.67 -4.37
C LYS A 487 13.54 -14.93 -4.94
N THR A 488 13.40 -15.10 -6.26
CA THR A 488 12.10 -15.42 -6.89
C THR A 488 11.59 -16.82 -6.51
N PHE A 489 12.50 -17.73 -6.15
CA PHE A 489 12.19 -19.11 -5.77
C PHE A 489 12.02 -19.31 -4.26
N GLN A 490 12.26 -18.28 -3.45
CA GLN A 490 11.99 -18.37 -2.02
C GLN A 490 10.49 -18.64 -1.79
N LYS A 491 10.19 -19.74 -1.11
CA LYS A 491 8.83 -20.00 -0.63
C LYS A 491 8.44 -18.87 0.30
N GLU A 492 7.27 -18.28 0.07
CA GLU A 492 6.60 -17.38 1.03
C GLU A 492 6.25 -18.20 2.29
N ASN A 493 7.25 -18.39 3.14
CA ASN A 493 7.06 -19.01 4.43
C ASN A 493 6.44 -17.96 5.34
N SER A 494 5.15 -17.69 5.12
CA SER A 494 4.33 -17.04 6.13
C SER A 494 4.55 -17.80 7.45
N LEU A 495 4.75 -17.06 8.52
CA LEU A 495 4.89 -17.59 9.89
C LEU A 495 3.81 -18.63 10.28
N GLU A 496 2.70 -18.74 9.54
CA GLU A 496 1.66 -19.75 9.72
C GLU A 496 1.83 -21.03 8.87
N SER A 497 2.42 -21.01 7.67
CA SER A 497 2.60 -22.23 6.84
C SER A 497 3.43 -23.29 7.59
N LEU A 498 4.42 -22.84 8.37
CA LEU A 498 5.24 -23.66 9.27
C LEU A 498 4.47 -24.26 10.47
N THR A 499 3.30 -23.70 10.83
CA THR A 499 2.46 -24.23 11.92
C THR A 499 1.36 -25.19 11.43
N ARG A 500 0.85 -25.01 10.20
CA ARG A 500 -0.12 -25.93 9.58
C ARG A 500 0.50 -27.29 9.24
N SER A 501 1.77 -27.33 8.83
CA SER A 501 2.50 -28.56 8.52
C SER A 501 2.60 -29.53 9.73
N ARG A 502 2.74 -29.02 10.95
CA ARG A 502 2.90 -29.88 12.15
C ARG A 502 1.61 -30.31 12.84
N HIS A 503 0.47 -29.65 12.61
CA HIS A 503 -0.81 -30.07 13.21
C HIS A 503 -1.37 -31.37 12.60
N ARG A 504 -0.88 -31.81 11.42
CA ARG A 504 -1.18 -33.14 10.88
C ARG A 504 -0.33 -34.27 11.52
N GLY A 505 0.75 -33.93 12.24
CA GLY A 505 1.68 -34.90 12.83
C GLY A 505 1.48 -35.22 14.31
N MET A 506 0.59 -34.52 15.03
CA MET A 506 0.31 -34.74 16.45
C MET A 506 -1.09 -35.34 16.70
N LYS A 507 -1.43 -36.39 15.95
CA LYS A 507 -2.33 -37.44 16.44
C LYS A 507 -1.49 -38.64 16.83
N ARG A 508 -1.16 -38.75 18.11
CA ARG A 508 -0.92 -40.02 18.79
C ARG A 508 -1.78 -40.06 20.02
#